data_AF-A0A537FJS7-F1
#
_entry.id   AF-A0A537FJS7-F1
#
_cell.length_a   1.000
_cell.length_b   1.000
_cell.length_c   1.000
_cell.angle_alpha   90.00
_cell.angle_beta   90.00
_cell.angle_gamma   90.00
#
_symmetry.space_group_name_H-M   'P 1'
#
loop_
_entity.id
_entity.type
_entity.pdbx_description
1 polymer ?
#
loop_
_entity_poly.entity_id
_entity_poly.type
_entity_poly.pdbx_seq_one_letter_code
_entity_poly.pdbx_strand_id
1 'polypeptide(L)' 'AKAAAMFRRPTKAFEDGIAKGRTALLGLRGATPIEGGLPIMVGGKVVGGIGVSGANADQDAAAAMAGLKMIQQ' A
#
# COMPACT_ATOMS: atom_id res chain seq x y z
N ALA A 1 2.01 5.29 -1.42
CA ALA A 1 3.20 5.46 -0.57
C ALA A 1 2.86 5.78 0.90
N LYS A 2 2.39 7.00 1.22
CA LYS A 2 2.18 7.48 2.60
C LYS A 2 1.27 6.58 3.45
N ALA A 3 0.12 6.18 2.91
CA ALA A 3 -0.81 5.29 3.62
C ALA A 3 -0.15 3.95 4.00
N ALA A 4 0.56 3.33 3.05
CA ALA A 4 1.24 2.05 3.30
C ALA A 4 2.29 2.16 4.42
N ALA A 5 3.04 3.27 4.46
CA ALA A 5 4.00 3.54 5.51
C ALA A 5 3.33 3.76 6.88
N MET A 6 2.32 4.63 6.94
CA MET A 6 1.62 4.98 8.19
C MET A 6 0.95 3.77 8.83
N PHE A 7 0.26 2.96 8.03
CA PHE A 7 -0.50 1.81 8.53
C PHE A 7 0.26 0.49 8.48
N ARG A 8 1.52 0.52 8.02
CA ARG A 8 2.44 -0.63 7.99
C ARG A 8 1.86 -1.84 7.25
N ARG A 9 1.13 -1.60 6.16
CA ARG A 9 0.47 -2.64 5.36
C ARG A 9 0.24 -2.20 3.91
N PRO A 10 0.11 -3.15 2.97
CA PRO A 10 -0.30 -2.85 1.60
C PRO A 10 -1.63 -2.09 1.56
N THR A 11 -1.78 -1.14 0.64
CA THR A 11 -3.04 -0.39 0.50
C THR A 11 -4.20 -1.25 0.02
N LYS A 12 -3.92 -2.34 -0.70
CA LYS A 12 -4.89 -3.39 -1.07
C LYS A 12 -5.67 -3.93 0.14
N ALA A 13 -5.04 -4.01 1.31
CA ALA A 13 -5.71 -4.49 2.52
C ALA A 13 -6.91 -3.61 2.95
N PHE A 14 -6.89 -2.32 2.61
CA PHE A 14 -8.03 -1.43 2.85
C PHE A 14 -9.12 -1.61 1.80
N GLU A 15 -8.73 -1.72 0.53
CA GLU A 15 -9.63 -1.98 -0.59
C GLU A 15 -10.41 -3.29 -0.35
N ASP A 16 -9.70 -4.39 -0.07
CA ASP A 16 -10.28 -5.69 0.27
C ASP A 16 -11.20 -5.61 1.49
N GLY A 17 -10.82 -4.82 2.50
CA GLY A 17 -11.62 -4.62 3.70
C GLY A 17 -12.96 -3.94 3.39
N ILE A 18 -12.94 -2.92 2.54
CA ILE A 18 -14.14 -2.19 2.12
C ILE A 18 -15.01 -3.07 1.22
N ALA A 19 -14.42 -3.79 0.28
CA ALA A 19 -15.13 -4.77 -0.56
C ALA A 19 -15.83 -5.85 0.27
N LYS A 20 -15.27 -6.20 1.43
CA LYS A 20 -15.86 -7.13 2.42
C LYS A 20 -16.84 -6.47 3.40
N GLY A 21 -17.26 -5.22 3.16
CA GLY A 21 -18.26 -4.52 3.94
C GLY A 21 -17.75 -3.73 5.14
N ARG A 22 -16.42 -3.63 5.36
CA ARG A 22 -15.85 -2.80 6.44
C ARG A 22 -15.80 -1.32 6.03
N THR A 23 -16.95 -0.73 5.76
CA THR A 23 -17.09 0.66 5.26
C THR A 23 -16.49 1.70 6.19
N ALA A 24 -16.37 1.43 7.49
CA ALA A 24 -15.68 2.28 8.46
C ALA A 24 -14.22 2.62 8.06
N LEU A 25 -13.56 1.80 7.24
CA LEU A 25 -12.21 2.06 6.74
C LEU A 25 -12.13 3.32 5.86
N LEU A 26 -13.23 3.74 5.22
CA LEU A 26 -13.29 4.98 4.44
C LEU A 26 -13.09 6.24 5.32
N GLY A 27 -13.40 6.15 6.61
CA GLY A 27 -13.20 7.24 7.57
C GLY A 27 -11.77 7.37 8.10
N LEU A 28 -10.86 6.45 7.75
CA LEU A 28 -9.49 6.48 8.24
C LEU A 28 -8.70 7.62 7.58
N ARG A 29 -8.37 8.63 8.37
CA ARG A 29 -7.57 9.77 7.90
C ARG A 29 -6.19 9.30 7.44
N GLY A 30 -5.84 9.66 6.21
CA GLY A 30 -4.55 9.29 5.60
C GLY A 30 -4.51 7.88 5.01
N ALA A 31 -5.62 7.12 5.06
CA ALA A 31 -5.73 5.89 4.29
C ALA A 31 -5.97 6.23 2.80
N THR A 32 -5.48 5.36 1.94
CA THR A 32 -5.76 5.40 0.50
C THR A 32 -6.23 3.98 0.13
N PRO A 33 -7.55 3.73 0.07
CA PRO A 33 -8.10 2.39 -0.07
C PRO A 33 -8.11 1.92 -1.53
N ILE A 34 -6.96 2.04 -2.18
CA ILE A 34 -6.73 1.65 -3.57
C ILE A 34 -5.38 0.94 -3.59
N GLU A 35 -5.33 -0.25 -4.19
CA GLU A 35 -4.12 -1.01 -4.42
C GLU A 35 -3.04 -0.18 -5.17
N GLY A 36 -1.76 -0.51 -4.93
CA GLY A 36 -0.62 0.18 -5.53
C GLY A 36 0.40 0.73 -4.52
N GLY A 37 0.11 0.66 -3.21
CA GLY A 37 1.04 1.06 -2.15
C GLY A 37 1.56 -0.10 -1.31
N LEU A 38 2.87 -0.13 -1.05
CA LEU A 38 3.55 -1.15 -0.23
C LEU A 38 4.44 -0.50 0.86
N PRO A 39 4.48 -1.05 2.08
CA PRO A 39 5.42 -0.59 3.11
C PRO A 39 6.83 -1.06 2.79
N ILE A 40 7.83 -0.21 3.03
CA ILE A 40 9.25 -0.58 2.94
C ILE A 40 9.68 -1.05 4.32
N MET A 41 10.07 -2.32 4.41
CA MET A 41 10.48 -2.99 5.66
C MET A 41 11.98 -3.26 5.64
N VAL A 42 12.68 -2.84 6.70
CA VAL A 42 14.11 -3.14 6.93
C VAL A 42 14.29 -3.53 8.40
N GLY A 43 14.85 -4.71 8.66
CA GLY A 43 15.08 -5.19 10.04
C GLY A 43 13.82 -5.21 10.91
N GLY A 44 12.66 -5.57 10.32
CA GLY A 44 11.37 -5.59 11.03
C GLY A 44 10.73 -4.21 11.29
N LYS A 45 11.37 -3.12 10.84
CA LYS A 45 10.85 -1.75 10.99
C LYS A 45 10.37 -1.20 9.65
N VAL A 46 9.28 -0.42 9.69
CA VAL A 46 8.86 0.38 8.53
C VAL A 46 9.75 1.60 8.44
N VAL A 47 10.48 1.74 7.33
CA VAL A 47 11.34 2.90 7.06
C VAL A 47 10.73 3.87 6.05
N GLY A 48 9.62 3.48 5.41
CA GLY A 48 8.91 4.29 4.43
C GLY A 48 7.83 3.50 3.71
N GLY A 49 7.40 4.00 2.56
CA GLY A 49 6.45 3.31 1.71
C GLY A 49 6.63 3.71 0.26
N ILE A 50 6.52 2.73 -0.63
CA ILE A 50 6.47 2.94 -2.08
C ILE A 50 5.01 2.96 -2.51
N GLY A 51 4.69 3.69 -3.57
CA GLY A 51 3.43 3.48 -4.26
C GLY A 51 3.43 4.08 -5.64
N VAL A 52 2.72 3.42 -6.54
CA VAL A 52 2.56 3.80 -7.94
C VAL A 52 1.09 4.11 -8.16
N SER A 53 0.82 5.05 -9.07
CA SER A 53 -0.52 5.42 -9.49
C SER A 53 -0.47 5.89 -10.93
N GLY A 54 -1.45 5.47 -11.73
CA GLY A 54 -1.68 5.99 -13.07
C GLY A 54 -2.02 4.91 -14.11
N ALA A 55 -1.83 3.64 -13.76
CA ALA A 55 -2.28 2.50 -14.55
C ALA A 55 -3.52 1.86 -13.90
N ASN A 56 -3.86 0.62 -14.29
CA ASN A 56 -4.81 -0.15 -13.49
C ASN A 56 -4.15 -0.66 -12.19
N ALA A 57 -4.98 -1.07 -11.22
CA ALA A 57 -4.53 -1.46 -9.88
C ALA A 57 -3.44 -2.55 -9.89
N ASP A 58 -3.59 -3.58 -10.73
CA ASP A 58 -2.63 -4.68 -10.85
C ASP A 58 -1.28 -4.22 -11.41
N GLN A 59 -1.29 -3.32 -12.39
CA GLN A 59 -0.09 -2.72 -12.98
C GLN A 59 0.64 -1.82 -11.98
N ASP A 60 -0.11 -0.98 -11.25
CA ASP A 60 0.44 -0.12 -10.21
C ASP A 60 1.06 -0.97 -9.08
N ALA A 61 0.41 -2.06 -8.67
CA ALA A 61 0.95 -3.00 -7.69
C ALA A 61 2.23 -3.70 -8.18
N ALA A 62 2.23 -4.17 -9.43
CA ALA A 62 3.39 -4.83 -10.03
C ALA A 62 4.60 -3.89 -10.10
N ALA A 63 4.39 -2.65 -10.53
CA ALA A 63 5.44 -1.63 -10.58
C ALA A 63 5.96 -1.27 -9.18
N ALA A 64 5.08 -1.08 -8.20
CA ALA A 64 5.47 -0.82 -6.81
C ALA A 64 6.29 -1.99 -6.22
N MET A 65 5.90 -3.23 -6.53
CA MET A 65 6.63 -4.43 -6.09
C MET A 65 8.01 -4.54 -6.73
N ALA A 66 8.13 -4.24 -8.03
CA ALA A 66 9.42 -4.21 -8.71
C ALA A 66 10.37 -3.18 -8.08
N GLY A 67 9.87 -1.97 -7.78
CA GLY A 67 10.64 -0.96 -7.06
C GLY A 67 11.05 -1.40 -5.65
N LEU A 68 10.14 -2.04 -4.90
CA LEU A 68 10.44 -2.55 -3.56
C LEU A 68 11.55 -3.60 -3.58
N LYS A 69 11.55 -4.51 -4.57
CA LYS A 69 12.59 -5.53 -4.73
C LYS A 69 13.99 -4.95 -4.94
N MET A 70 14.12 -3.74 -5.48
CA MET A 70 15.42 -3.08 -5.64
C MET A 70 15.96 -2.52 -4.32
N ILE A 71 15.10 -2.23 -3.35
CA ILE A 71 15.46 -1.68 -2.04
C ILE A 71 15.82 -2.80 -1.04
N GLN A 72 15.30 -4.00 -1.27
CA GLN A 72 15.43 -5.16 -0.38
C GLN A 72 16.58 -6.11 -0.78
N GLN A 73 17.49 -5.69 -1.65
CA GLN A 73 18.73 -6.41 -1.96
C GLN A 73 19.81 -6.14 -0.92
#